data_AF-A0A8H4MFC1-F1
#
_entry.id   AF-A0A8H4MFC1-F1
#
_cell.length_a   1.000
_cell.length_b   1.000
_cell.length_c   1.000
_cell.angle_alpha   90.00
_cell.angle_beta   90.00
_cell.angle_gamma   90.00
#
_symmetry.space_group_name_H-M   'P 1'
#
loop_
_entity.id
_entity.type
_entity.pdbx_description
1 polymer ?
#
loop_
_entity_poly.entity_id
_entity_poly.type
_entity_poly.pdbx_seq_one_letter_code
_entity_poly.pdbx_strand_id
1 'polypeptide(L)'
;MIALDNSGNGTLRVPGFGSIPLDYELPPDARYAHGIQEWRQAPAVTARELAMVAVMNRLTDLPNWYINVFDDAIVACWRQNPDVASIVTNPLLSDRAWDWCLQELRDKAEEYQRQRHIRVLDTGSCICKSDDVPGLQNGTGALADEIRSAVKIVLQKWSQFGLLDWRSKQRFSIVDPMLFPLVYGRSLVLTGGGRVELEDVWGAYSGATRIAPMHVDLRTDAADVQKRIEEAQQLHLGVDCDTETSHHYRWSANYQALPCEAEFVGDKGSTQVRITSYINNLHPTHRDLYRAIETLVSQAIPLWNDCLVQGQRGWRDILNQGQLGPVPLRIITYGAEWENELPEWLLAFRVPHKVKKRRYRELREVLLSSEGAISLVAYRTQVAAIAALPPSGTGDLVFLQ
;
A
#
# COMPACT_ATOMS: atom_id res chain seq x y z
N MET A 1 19.04 14.05 -8.62
CA MET A 1 18.48 13.09 -7.65
C MET A 1 19.52 12.90 -6.56
N ILE A 2 19.15 13.02 -5.28
CA ILE A 2 20.07 12.70 -4.18
C ILE A 2 20.21 11.18 -4.16
N ALA A 3 21.44 10.67 -4.26
CA ALA A 3 21.71 9.25 -4.09
C ALA A 3 21.53 8.86 -2.61
N LEU A 4 20.76 7.81 -2.36
CA LEU A 4 20.58 7.21 -1.05
C LEU A 4 21.51 6.02 -0.92
N ASP A 5 22.06 5.80 0.27
CA ASP A 5 22.98 4.71 0.57
C ASP A 5 22.91 4.38 2.07
N ASN A 6 22.46 3.15 2.37
CA ASN A 6 22.43 2.55 3.70
C ASN A 6 23.30 1.29 3.79
N SER A 7 24.19 1.04 2.81
CA SER A 7 24.99 -0.18 2.74
C SER A 7 26.01 -0.35 3.89
N GLY A 8 26.26 0.72 4.64
CA GLY A 8 27.33 0.80 5.62
C GLY A 8 28.70 1.09 5.01
N ASN A 9 28.84 1.11 3.68
CA ASN A 9 30.11 1.39 3.00
C ASN A 9 30.33 2.89 2.80
N GLY A 10 30.61 3.60 3.88
CA GLY A 10 30.84 5.04 3.89
C GLY A 10 29.74 5.82 4.61
N THR A 11 29.65 7.12 4.35
CA THR A 11 28.72 7.99 5.08
C THR A 11 27.27 7.56 4.90
N LEU A 12 26.51 7.52 6.00
CA LEU A 12 25.09 7.19 5.98
C LEU A 12 24.29 8.24 5.18
N ARG A 13 23.54 7.78 4.17
CA ARG A 13 22.75 8.64 3.26
C ARG A 13 21.30 8.16 3.18
N VAL A 14 20.53 8.46 4.21
CA VAL A 14 19.09 8.18 4.28
C VAL A 14 18.33 9.45 4.70
N PRO A 15 17.01 9.57 4.41
CA PRO A 15 16.21 10.69 4.87
C PRO A 15 16.34 10.95 6.37
N GLY A 16 16.52 12.21 6.76
CA GLY A 16 16.75 12.61 8.15
C GLY A 16 18.23 12.60 8.57
N PHE A 17 19.15 12.12 7.74
CA PHE A 17 20.57 12.07 8.06
C PHE A 17 21.42 12.82 7.03
N GLY A 18 22.53 13.39 7.49
CA GLY A 18 23.39 14.24 6.67
C GLY A 18 22.64 15.49 6.19
N SER A 19 22.83 15.87 4.93
CA SER A 19 22.13 16.98 4.28
C SER A 19 20.85 16.54 3.56
N ILE A 20 20.27 15.40 3.93
CA ILE A 20 19.07 14.83 3.29
C ILE A 20 17.84 15.14 4.16
N PRO A 21 16.83 15.87 3.64
CA PRO A 21 15.61 16.15 4.37
C PRO A 21 14.88 14.89 4.85
N LEU A 22 14.17 14.99 5.97
CA LEU A 22 13.39 13.89 6.55
C LEU A 22 12.27 13.40 5.62
N ASP A 23 11.66 14.34 4.90
CA ASP A 23 10.56 14.14 3.94
C ASP A 23 11.05 13.86 2.50
N TYR A 24 12.37 13.65 2.31
CA TYR A 24 12.90 13.35 1.00
C TYR A 24 12.43 11.97 0.52
N GLU A 25 11.78 11.96 -0.64
CA GLU A 25 11.41 10.74 -1.36
C GLU A 25 12.06 10.73 -2.75
N LEU A 26 12.40 9.53 -3.24
CA LEU A 26 12.74 9.34 -4.65
C LEU A 26 11.55 9.73 -5.55
N PRO A 27 11.80 10.21 -6.78
CA PRO A 27 10.72 10.47 -7.72
C PRO A 27 9.97 9.18 -8.06
N PRO A 28 8.69 9.26 -8.47
CA PRO A 28 7.84 8.07 -8.67
C PRO A 28 8.44 7.01 -9.59
N ASP A 29 9.14 7.41 -10.65
CA ASP A 29 9.75 6.50 -11.63
C ASP A 29 10.99 5.75 -11.12
N ALA A 30 11.51 6.13 -9.95
CA ALA A 30 12.66 5.50 -9.30
C ALA A 30 12.28 4.67 -8.06
N ARG A 31 10.99 4.44 -7.80
CA ARG A 31 10.51 3.63 -6.66
C ARG A 31 9.17 2.94 -6.96
N TYR A 32 8.75 2.05 -6.07
CA TYR A 32 7.38 1.55 -6.09
C TYR A 32 6.39 2.67 -5.74
N ALA A 33 5.23 2.66 -6.39
CA ALA A 33 4.10 3.51 -6.07
C ALA A 33 3.56 3.13 -4.68
N HIS A 34 3.09 4.12 -3.93
CA HIS A 34 2.51 3.90 -2.61
C HIS A 34 1.20 4.69 -2.44
N GLY A 35 0.38 4.24 -1.47
CA GLY A 35 -0.98 4.74 -1.22
C GLY A 35 -1.10 6.23 -0.87
N ILE A 36 0.00 6.93 -0.64
CA ILE A 36 -0.01 8.33 -0.21
C ILE A 36 -0.23 9.33 -1.37
N GLN A 37 0.35 9.08 -2.56
CA GLN A 37 0.32 10.05 -3.68
C GLN A 37 0.14 9.42 -5.05
N GLU A 38 0.71 8.24 -5.30
CA GLU A 38 0.82 7.69 -6.65
C GLU A 38 -0.21 6.60 -6.97
N TRP A 39 -1.01 6.18 -6.00
CA TRP A 39 -2.06 5.18 -6.21
C TRP A 39 -3.43 5.85 -6.39
N ARG A 40 -4.18 5.43 -7.40
CA ARG A 40 -5.56 5.85 -7.64
C ARG A 40 -6.34 4.81 -8.43
N GLN A 41 -7.45 4.37 -7.85
CA GLN A 41 -8.51 3.70 -8.59
C GLN A 41 -9.47 4.74 -9.19
N ALA A 42 -9.53 4.82 -10.52
CA ALA A 42 -10.40 5.75 -11.24
C ALA A 42 -11.03 5.10 -12.50
N PRO A 43 -12.37 5.05 -12.60
CA PRO A 43 -13.36 5.46 -11.60
C PRO A 43 -13.34 4.56 -10.34
N ALA A 44 -14.00 5.02 -9.28
CA ALA A 44 -14.11 4.26 -8.04
C ALA A 44 -14.79 2.89 -8.28
N VAL A 45 -14.37 1.89 -7.50
CA VAL A 45 -14.95 0.54 -7.56
C VAL A 45 -16.44 0.61 -7.24
N THR A 46 -17.28 0.04 -8.09
CA THR A 46 -18.73 0.04 -7.88
C THR A 46 -19.11 -0.87 -6.71
N ALA A 47 -20.28 -0.63 -6.09
CA ALA A 47 -20.76 -1.51 -5.02
C ALA A 47 -20.89 -2.98 -5.48
N ARG A 48 -21.22 -3.20 -6.76
CA ARG A 48 -21.28 -4.54 -7.36
C ARG A 48 -19.90 -5.15 -7.52
N GLU A 49 -18.93 -4.40 -8.02
CA GLU A 49 -17.53 -4.86 -8.13
C GLU A 49 -16.97 -5.23 -6.75
N LEU A 50 -17.24 -4.43 -5.72
CA LEU A 50 -16.86 -4.77 -4.34
C LEU A 50 -17.48 -6.09 -3.87
N ALA A 51 -18.75 -6.33 -4.16
CA ALA A 51 -19.41 -7.60 -3.82
C ALA A 51 -18.79 -8.79 -4.57
N MET A 52 -18.51 -8.64 -5.87
CA MET A 52 -17.86 -9.66 -6.70
C MET A 52 -16.45 -9.98 -6.19
N VAL A 53 -15.66 -8.95 -5.92
CA VAL A 53 -14.32 -9.09 -5.37
C VAL A 53 -14.35 -9.76 -3.99
N ALA A 54 -15.28 -9.37 -3.13
CA ALA A 54 -15.41 -9.94 -1.79
C ALA A 54 -15.74 -11.43 -1.83
N VAL A 55 -16.61 -11.87 -2.74
CA VAL A 55 -16.97 -13.29 -2.87
C VAL A 55 -15.79 -14.10 -3.39
N MET A 56 -15.08 -13.61 -4.42
CA MET A 56 -13.88 -14.29 -4.93
C MET A 56 -12.79 -14.38 -3.87
N ASN A 57 -12.55 -13.29 -3.13
CA ASN A 57 -11.62 -13.27 -2.02
C ASN A 57 -11.96 -14.36 -0.98
N ARG A 58 -13.24 -14.60 -0.67
CA ARG A 58 -13.62 -15.64 0.30
C ARG A 58 -13.59 -17.05 -0.27
N LEU A 59 -14.01 -17.23 -1.52
CA LEU A 59 -13.94 -18.54 -2.16
C LEU A 59 -12.51 -19.04 -2.29
N THR A 60 -11.55 -18.13 -2.53
CA THR A 60 -10.12 -18.46 -2.55
C THR A 60 -9.52 -18.82 -1.18
N ASP A 61 -10.26 -18.60 -0.07
CA ASP A 61 -9.85 -19.08 1.27
C ASP A 61 -10.32 -20.54 1.52
N LEU A 62 -11.18 -21.09 0.64
CA LEU A 62 -11.67 -22.46 0.80
C LEU A 62 -10.58 -23.49 0.43
N PRO A 63 -10.48 -24.62 1.17
CA PRO A 63 -9.57 -25.69 0.81
C PRO A 63 -9.84 -26.20 -0.60
N ASN A 64 -8.76 -26.42 -1.37
CA ASN A 64 -8.81 -26.96 -2.74
C ASN A 64 -9.71 -26.17 -3.70
N TRP A 65 -9.96 -24.87 -3.45
CA TRP A 65 -10.82 -24.03 -4.29
C TRP A 65 -10.43 -24.11 -5.78
N TYR A 66 -9.13 -24.13 -6.08
CA TYR A 66 -8.56 -24.18 -7.43
C TYR A 66 -8.81 -25.50 -8.18
N ILE A 67 -9.18 -26.57 -7.46
CA ILE A 67 -9.63 -27.84 -8.07
C ILE A 67 -11.16 -27.84 -8.13
N ASN A 68 -11.78 -27.49 -7.01
CA ASN A 68 -13.22 -27.57 -6.79
C ASN A 68 -14.03 -26.60 -7.67
N VAL A 69 -13.43 -25.51 -8.15
CA VAL A 69 -14.10 -24.52 -9.04
C VAL A 69 -14.51 -25.12 -10.40
N PHE A 70 -13.92 -26.24 -10.80
CA PHE A 70 -14.25 -26.96 -12.03
C PHE A 70 -15.34 -28.04 -11.85
N ASP A 71 -15.76 -28.32 -10.61
CA ASP A 71 -16.86 -29.23 -10.31
C ASP A 71 -18.15 -28.44 -10.05
N ASP A 72 -19.06 -28.45 -11.02
CA ASP A 72 -20.31 -27.71 -10.94
C ASP A 72 -21.21 -28.16 -9.77
N ALA A 73 -21.11 -29.41 -9.31
CA ALA A 73 -21.87 -29.90 -8.16
C ALA A 73 -21.33 -29.30 -6.85
N ILE A 74 -20.00 -29.18 -6.73
CA ILE A 74 -19.37 -28.50 -5.59
C ILE A 74 -19.67 -27.00 -5.62
N VAL A 75 -19.55 -26.36 -6.78
CA VAL A 75 -19.85 -24.93 -6.96
C VAL A 75 -21.31 -24.61 -6.63
N ALA A 76 -22.26 -25.49 -6.98
CA ALA A 76 -23.67 -25.33 -6.61
C ALA A 76 -23.87 -25.31 -5.08
N CYS A 77 -23.08 -26.09 -4.35
CA CYS A 77 -23.09 -26.13 -2.88
C CYS A 77 -22.42 -24.89 -2.25
N TRP A 78 -21.51 -24.19 -2.94
CA TRP A 78 -20.85 -23.00 -2.39
C TRP A 78 -21.85 -21.90 -2.03
N ARG A 79 -22.94 -21.73 -2.79
CA ARG A 79 -23.97 -20.74 -2.43
C ARG A 79 -24.67 -21.05 -1.09
N GLN A 80 -24.64 -22.31 -0.67
CA GLN A 80 -25.25 -22.80 0.57
C GLN A 80 -24.24 -22.90 1.72
N ASN A 81 -22.95 -22.76 1.44
CA ASN A 81 -21.92 -22.85 2.46
C ASN A 81 -22.05 -21.66 3.43
N PRO A 82 -22.24 -21.91 4.75
CA PRO A 82 -22.44 -20.85 5.76
C PRO A 82 -21.36 -19.76 5.75
N ASP A 83 -20.12 -20.14 5.44
CA ASP A 83 -18.96 -19.23 5.48
C ASP A 83 -19.00 -18.17 4.36
N VAL A 84 -19.70 -18.46 3.26
CA VAL A 84 -19.81 -17.55 2.10
C VAL A 84 -21.26 -17.13 1.82
N ALA A 85 -22.25 -17.77 2.44
CA ALA A 85 -23.68 -17.53 2.22
C ALA A 85 -24.06 -16.05 2.43
N SER A 86 -23.48 -15.37 3.42
CA SER A 86 -23.74 -13.95 3.66
C SER A 86 -23.27 -13.03 2.54
N ILE A 87 -22.22 -13.42 1.81
CA ILE A 87 -21.67 -12.66 0.68
C ILE A 87 -22.40 -13.05 -0.62
N VAL A 88 -22.72 -14.33 -0.77
CA VAL A 88 -23.42 -14.85 -1.96
C VAL A 88 -24.87 -14.36 -2.02
N THR A 89 -25.54 -14.19 -0.88
CA THR A 89 -26.91 -13.67 -0.81
C THR A 89 -26.98 -12.14 -0.92
N ASN A 90 -25.85 -11.47 -1.14
CA ASN A 90 -25.81 -10.04 -1.37
C ASN A 90 -26.63 -9.70 -2.63
N PRO A 91 -27.64 -8.81 -2.55
CA PRO A 91 -28.46 -8.42 -3.71
C PRO A 91 -27.67 -7.83 -4.89
N LEU A 92 -26.45 -7.34 -4.64
CA LEU A 92 -25.56 -6.82 -5.67
C LEU A 92 -24.92 -7.93 -6.51
N LEU A 93 -24.89 -9.17 -6.01
CA LEU A 93 -24.32 -10.34 -6.69
C LEU A 93 -25.42 -11.11 -7.44
N SER A 94 -25.89 -10.52 -8.54
CA SER A 94 -26.81 -11.20 -9.48
C SER A 94 -26.22 -12.50 -10.05
N ASP A 95 -27.04 -13.39 -10.60
CA ASP A 95 -26.56 -14.63 -11.23
C ASP A 95 -25.49 -14.38 -12.30
N ARG A 96 -25.63 -13.35 -13.13
CA ARG A 96 -24.58 -12.98 -14.11
C ARG A 96 -23.27 -12.55 -13.48
N ALA A 97 -23.33 -11.84 -12.35
CA ALA A 97 -22.14 -11.41 -11.61
C ALA A 97 -21.46 -12.61 -10.95
N TRP A 98 -22.25 -13.56 -10.45
CA TRP A 98 -21.75 -14.84 -9.94
C TRP A 98 -21.07 -15.66 -11.03
N ASP A 99 -21.70 -15.82 -12.20
CA ASP A 99 -21.13 -16.57 -13.33
C ASP A 99 -19.81 -15.96 -13.79
N TRP A 100 -19.72 -14.62 -13.80
CA TRP A 100 -18.49 -13.91 -14.08
C TRP A 100 -17.40 -14.22 -13.02
N CYS A 101 -17.74 -14.14 -11.73
CA CYS A 101 -16.80 -14.49 -10.66
C CYS A 101 -16.28 -15.93 -10.79
N LEU A 102 -17.13 -16.88 -11.18
CA LEU A 102 -16.72 -18.25 -11.41
C LEU A 102 -15.76 -18.39 -12.59
N GLN A 103 -16.00 -17.68 -13.70
CA GLN A 103 -15.09 -17.68 -14.84
C GLN A 103 -13.72 -17.11 -14.47
N GLU A 104 -13.69 -15.97 -13.77
CA GLU A 104 -12.44 -15.38 -13.27
C GLU A 104 -11.72 -16.31 -12.28
N LEU A 105 -12.45 -16.99 -11.38
CA LEU A 105 -11.85 -17.97 -10.47
C LEU A 105 -11.28 -19.19 -11.20
N ARG A 106 -11.91 -19.64 -12.30
CA ARG A 106 -11.39 -20.74 -13.13
C ARG A 106 -10.08 -20.35 -13.82
N ASP A 107 -10.00 -19.14 -14.39
CA ASP A 107 -8.75 -18.60 -14.95
C ASP A 107 -7.66 -18.48 -13.87
N LYS A 108 -8.00 -17.91 -12.71
CA LYS A 108 -7.08 -17.82 -11.57
C LYS A 108 -6.63 -19.18 -11.05
N ALA A 109 -7.48 -20.20 -11.14
CA ALA A 109 -7.14 -21.54 -10.69
C ALA A 109 -6.07 -22.19 -11.58
N GLU A 110 -6.12 -21.96 -12.90
CA GLU A 110 -5.07 -22.39 -13.84
C GLU A 110 -3.73 -21.69 -13.51
N GLU A 111 -3.77 -20.39 -13.23
CA GLU A 111 -2.58 -19.63 -12.81
C GLU A 111 -2.03 -20.12 -11.47
N TYR A 112 -2.90 -20.40 -10.50
CA TYR A 112 -2.49 -20.93 -9.19
C TYR A 112 -1.77 -22.27 -9.32
N GLN A 113 -2.17 -23.14 -10.25
CA GLN A 113 -1.48 -24.41 -10.47
C GLN A 113 -0.03 -24.20 -10.93
N ARG A 114 0.24 -23.13 -11.69
CA ARG A 114 1.57 -22.78 -12.19
C ARG A 114 2.43 -22.05 -11.16
N GLN A 115 1.88 -21.02 -10.53
CA GLN A 115 2.63 -20.08 -9.68
C GLN A 115 2.51 -20.35 -8.19
N ARG A 116 1.52 -21.15 -7.77
CA ARG A 116 1.22 -21.49 -6.36
C ARG A 116 0.86 -20.29 -5.48
N HIS A 117 0.53 -19.16 -6.10
CA HIS A 117 -0.07 -18.00 -5.45
C HIS A 117 -1.01 -17.32 -6.45
N ILE A 118 -1.92 -16.50 -5.97
CA ILE A 118 -2.82 -15.71 -6.80
C ILE A 118 -2.95 -14.30 -6.28
N ARG A 119 -3.31 -13.39 -7.18
CA ARG A 119 -3.85 -12.10 -6.81
C ARG A 119 -5.35 -12.20 -6.57
N VAL A 120 -5.79 -11.49 -5.54
CA VAL A 120 -7.18 -11.24 -5.17
C VAL A 120 -7.37 -9.76 -4.93
N LEU A 121 -8.63 -9.36 -4.80
CA LEU A 121 -9.00 -7.95 -4.70
C LEU A 121 -8.55 -7.13 -5.91
N ASP A 122 -8.38 -7.76 -7.08
CA ASP A 122 -7.86 -7.22 -8.35
C ASP A 122 -8.70 -6.07 -8.92
N THR A 123 -8.61 -4.98 -8.20
CA THR A 123 -9.10 -3.66 -8.57
C THR A 123 -7.86 -2.82 -8.84
N GLY A 124 -7.92 -1.51 -8.63
CA GLY A 124 -6.75 -0.65 -8.74
C GLY A 124 -5.67 -0.91 -7.72
N SER A 125 -5.91 -1.80 -6.77
CA SER A 125 -4.94 -2.43 -5.89
C SER A 125 -5.19 -3.94 -5.90
N CYS A 126 -4.24 -4.73 -5.45
CA CYS A 126 -4.42 -6.17 -5.28
C CYS A 126 -3.67 -6.67 -4.05
N ILE A 127 -4.09 -7.83 -3.56
CA ILE A 127 -3.41 -8.59 -2.51
C ILE A 127 -3.05 -9.95 -3.09
N CYS A 128 -1.86 -10.43 -2.76
CA CYS A 128 -1.37 -11.72 -3.19
C CYS A 128 -1.60 -12.72 -2.06
N LYS A 129 -2.21 -13.87 -2.37
CA LYS A 129 -2.46 -14.99 -1.45
C LYS A 129 -1.71 -16.22 -1.90
N SER A 130 -1.21 -16.97 -0.94
CA SER A 130 -0.65 -18.30 -1.18
C SER A 130 -0.84 -19.16 0.05
N ASP A 131 -1.36 -20.37 -0.17
CA ASP A 131 -1.39 -21.42 0.85
C ASP A 131 -0.15 -22.32 0.76
N ASP A 132 0.72 -22.07 -0.21
CA ASP A 132 1.92 -22.86 -0.48
C ASP A 132 3.18 -22.03 -0.25
N VAL A 133 4.27 -22.69 0.12
CA VAL A 133 5.59 -22.07 0.18
C VAL A 133 6.41 -22.76 -0.90
N PRO A 134 6.57 -22.14 -2.09
CA PRO A 134 7.31 -22.73 -3.18
C PRO A 134 8.72 -23.15 -2.74
N GLY A 135 9.06 -24.45 -2.86
CA GLY A 135 10.43 -24.95 -2.65
C GLY A 135 10.69 -25.73 -1.35
N LEU A 136 9.70 -25.96 -0.48
CA LEU A 136 9.79 -27.01 0.55
C LEU A 136 9.11 -28.29 0.05
N GLN A 137 9.82 -29.42 0.08
CA GLN A 137 9.28 -30.74 -0.27
C GLN A 137 8.02 -31.14 0.54
N ASN A 138 7.73 -30.42 1.64
CA ASN A 138 6.65 -30.69 2.59
C ASN A 138 5.64 -29.52 2.78
N GLY A 139 5.65 -28.48 1.93
CA GLY A 139 4.66 -27.38 1.94
C GLY A 139 4.80 -26.32 3.07
N THR A 140 3.85 -25.38 3.14
CA THR A 140 3.74 -24.29 4.16
C THR A 140 3.86 -24.76 5.60
N GLY A 141 3.40 -25.98 5.88
CA GLY A 141 3.41 -26.56 7.22
C GLY A 141 4.82 -26.61 7.82
N ALA A 142 5.82 -26.97 7.01
CA ALA A 142 7.19 -27.14 7.49
C ALA A 142 7.86 -25.80 7.89
N LEU A 143 7.70 -24.73 7.10
CA LEU A 143 8.20 -23.40 7.49
C LEU A 143 7.43 -22.84 8.69
N ALA A 144 6.11 -23.04 8.73
CA ALA A 144 5.31 -22.63 9.87
C ALA A 144 5.73 -23.37 11.17
N ASP A 145 6.05 -24.67 11.06
CA ASP A 145 6.57 -25.47 12.18
C ASP A 145 7.98 -25.03 12.59
N GLU A 146 8.84 -24.67 11.64
CA GLU A 146 10.16 -24.11 11.90
C GLU A 146 10.05 -22.79 12.66
N ILE A 147 9.23 -21.85 12.17
CA ILE A 147 8.96 -20.57 12.83
C ILE A 147 8.39 -20.81 14.23
N ARG A 148 7.36 -21.68 14.37
CA ARG A 148 6.76 -22.00 15.68
C ARG A 148 7.80 -22.53 16.67
N SER A 149 8.67 -23.44 16.21
CA SER A 149 9.70 -24.05 17.03
C SER A 149 10.75 -23.03 17.46
N ALA A 150 11.22 -22.19 16.54
CA ALA A 150 12.19 -21.13 16.83
C ALA A 150 11.62 -20.04 17.76
N VAL A 151 10.36 -19.63 17.53
CA VAL A 151 9.63 -18.69 18.39
C VAL A 151 9.46 -19.24 19.81
N LYS A 152 9.16 -20.53 19.97
CA LYS A 152 9.02 -21.15 21.30
C LYS A 152 10.28 -20.99 22.14
N ILE A 153 11.47 -21.08 21.52
CA ILE A 153 12.75 -20.88 22.21
C ILE A 153 12.91 -19.42 22.68
N VAL A 154 12.51 -18.44 21.85
CA VAL A 154 12.51 -17.01 22.23
C VAL A 154 11.60 -16.79 23.43
N LEU A 155 10.37 -17.27 23.36
CA LEU A 155 9.37 -17.12 24.42
C LEU A 155 9.80 -17.78 25.74
N GLN A 156 10.43 -18.96 25.68
CA GLN A 156 10.98 -19.63 26.85
C GLN A 156 12.05 -18.79 27.55
N LYS A 157 12.99 -18.21 26.80
CA LYS A 157 14.01 -17.32 27.37
C LYS A 157 13.39 -16.08 28.00
N TRP A 158 12.47 -15.41 27.30
CA TRP A 158 11.82 -14.21 27.82
C TRP A 158 10.97 -14.49 29.06
N SER A 159 10.31 -15.65 29.13
CA SER A 159 9.62 -16.10 30.33
C SER A 159 10.59 -16.27 31.50
N GLN A 160 11.80 -16.82 31.27
CA GLN A 160 12.82 -16.95 32.32
C GLN A 160 13.31 -15.58 32.82
N PHE A 161 13.39 -14.59 31.93
CA PHE A 161 13.76 -13.21 32.28
C PHE A 161 12.61 -12.37 32.86
N GLY A 162 11.40 -12.93 32.99
CA GLY A 162 10.22 -12.19 33.48
C GLY A 162 9.72 -11.12 32.51
N LEU A 163 10.13 -11.16 31.24
CA LEU A 163 9.73 -10.23 30.19
C LEU A 163 8.41 -10.61 29.51
N LEU A 164 7.87 -11.79 29.83
CA LEU A 164 6.62 -12.30 29.28
C LEU A 164 5.52 -12.28 30.34
N ASP A 165 4.52 -11.44 30.14
CA ASP A 165 3.25 -11.53 30.87
C ASP A 165 2.27 -12.43 30.11
N TRP A 166 2.30 -13.73 30.41
CA TRP A 166 1.40 -14.71 29.81
C TRP A 166 -0.09 -14.49 30.13
N ARG A 167 -0.40 -13.65 31.13
CA ARG A 167 -1.78 -13.28 31.48
C ARG A 167 -2.28 -12.07 30.70
N SER A 168 -1.37 -11.34 30.06
CA SER A 168 -1.75 -10.20 29.22
C SER A 168 -2.54 -10.68 28.01
N LYS A 169 -3.66 -10.00 27.74
CA LYS A 169 -4.42 -10.17 26.49
C LYS A 169 -3.84 -9.35 25.34
N GLN A 170 -2.77 -8.59 25.57
CA GLN A 170 -2.12 -7.81 24.52
C GLN A 170 -1.36 -8.74 23.58
N ARG A 171 -1.46 -8.46 22.27
CA ARG A 171 -0.65 -9.15 21.27
C ARG A 171 0.82 -8.83 21.51
N PHE A 172 1.62 -9.88 21.74
CA PHE A 172 3.06 -9.77 21.88
C PHE A 172 3.72 -9.86 20.49
N SER A 173 4.54 -8.88 20.13
CA SER A 173 5.28 -8.84 18.87
C SER A 173 6.74 -9.21 19.09
N ILE A 174 7.18 -10.35 18.54
CA ILE A 174 8.59 -10.78 18.62
C ILE A 174 9.48 -9.86 17.77
N VAL A 175 9.02 -9.57 16.56
CA VAL A 175 9.62 -8.58 15.68
C VAL A 175 8.74 -7.34 15.74
N ASP A 176 9.26 -6.27 16.33
CA ASP A 176 8.57 -4.99 16.43
C ASP A 176 9.56 -3.87 16.05
N PRO A 177 9.41 -3.27 14.85
CA PRO A 177 10.33 -2.22 14.40
C PRO A 177 10.22 -0.93 15.23
N MET A 178 9.18 -0.78 16.06
CA MET A 178 8.91 0.39 16.89
C MET A 178 9.24 0.19 18.38
N LEU A 179 9.58 -1.02 18.85
CA LEU A 179 9.80 -1.25 20.28
C LEU A 179 11.03 -0.51 20.83
N PHE A 180 12.13 -0.52 20.07
CA PHE A 180 13.30 0.31 20.33
C PHE A 180 13.52 1.22 19.12
N PRO A 181 12.70 2.28 18.97
CA PRO A 181 12.80 3.15 17.82
C PRO A 181 14.05 4.02 17.96
N LEU A 182 14.53 4.53 16.83
CA LEU A 182 15.47 5.63 16.85
C LEU A 182 14.76 6.86 17.41
N VAL A 183 15.40 7.53 18.39
CA VAL A 183 14.92 8.77 18.99
C VAL A 183 15.87 9.89 18.56
N TYR A 184 15.37 10.81 17.73
CA TYR A 184 16.16 11.96 17.28
C TYR A 184 16.61 12.82 18.48
N GLY A 185 17.85 13.30 18.44
CA GLY A 185 18.48 14.02 19.56
C GLY A 185 18.91 13.16 20.74
N ARG A 186 18.70 11.83 20.71
CA ARG A 186 19.08 10.93 21.81
C ARG A 186 19.83 9.67 21.36
N SER A 187 19.37 8.98 20.33
CA SER A 187 19.97 7.74 19.87
C SER A 187 21.32 7.97 19.21
N LEU A 188 22.28 7.07 19.45
CA LEU A 188 23.57 7.07 18.76
C LEU A 188 23.45 6.35 17.41
N VAL A 189 24.18 6.83 16.41
CA VAL A 189 24.10 6.36 15.02
C VAL A 189 25.47 6.25 14.34
N LEU A 190 25.60 5.28 13.45
CA LEU A 190 26.79 4.99 12.64
C LEU A 190 26.87 5.90 11.41
N THR A 191 26.96 7.22 11.60
CA THR A 191 26.96 8.20 10.48
C THR A 191 28.18 8.11 9.56
N GLY A 192 29.32 7.62 10.08
CA GLY A 192 30.56 7.47 9.32
C GLY A 192 30.61 6.20 8.45
N GLY A 193 29.59 5.35 8.53
CA GLY A 193 29.57 4.01 7.95
C GLY A 193 29.66 2.91 8.98
N GLY A 194 29.54 1.68 8.50
CA GLY A 194 29.38 0.46 9.27
C GLY A 194 27.92 0.00 9.34
N ARG A 195 27.75 -1.21 9.88
CA ARG A 195 26.45 -1.82 10.18
C ARG A 195 26.57 -2.61 11.48
N VAL A 196 25.44 -2.87 12.12
CA VAL A 196 25.38 -3.72 13.31
C VAL A 196 25.36 -5.18 12.87
N GLU A 197 26.55 -5.76 12.72
CA GLU A 197 26.76 -7.16 12.32
C GLU A 197 26.16 -8.14 13.35
N LEU A 198 25.78 -9.33 12.90
CA LEU A 198 25.11 -10.33 13.74
C LEU A 198 26.07 -11.03 14.71
N GLU A 199 27.35 -11.13 14.34
CA GLU A 199 28.38 -11.85 15.12
C GLU A 199 28.85 -11.05 16.34
N ASP A 200 28.94 -9.73 16.22
CA ASP A 200 29.42 -8.82 17.27
C ASP A 200 28.61 -7.52 17.33
N VAL A 201 27.36 -7.64 17.78
CA VAL A 201 26.41 -6.52 17.92
C VAL A 201 27.00 -5.40 18.80
N TRP A 202 27.62 -5.76 19.91
CA TRP A 202 28.11 -4.79 20.89
C TRP A 202 29.39 -4.10 20.42
N GLY A 203 30.33 -4.83 19.82
CA GLY A 203 31.52 -4.24 19.21
C GLY A 203 31.16 -3.36 18.03
N ALA A 204 30.22 -3.76 17.18
CA ALA A 204 29.75 -2.95 16.05
C ALA A 204 29.16 -1.61 16.51
N TYR A 205 28.44 -1.58 17.63
CA TYR A 205 27.87 -0.34 18.16
C TYR A 205 28.90 0.60 18.79
N SER A 206 30.09 0.14 19.15
CA SER A 206 31.14 0.99 19.75
C SER A 206 31.57 2.14 18.84
N GLY A 207 31.40 1.99 17.51
CA GLY A 207 31.66 3.05 16.54
C GLY A 207 30.59 4.15 16.47
N ALA A 208 29.43 3.96 17.10
CA ALA A 208 28.32 4.90 17.09
C ALA A 208 28.59 6.05 18.08
N THR A 209 29.29 7.08 17.62
CA THR A 209 29.71 8.22 18.45
C THR A 209 28.87 9.48 18.24
N ARG A 210 28.04 9.52 17.20
CA ARG A 210 27.22 10.69 16.87
C ARG A 210 25.77 10.46 17.26
N ILE A 211 25.15 11.49 17.83
CA ILE A 211 23.72 11.52 18.14
C ILE A 211 22.95 11.77 16.85
N ALA A 212 21.82 11.08 16.67
CA ALA A 212 20.91 11.32 15.55
C ALA A 212 20.44 12.78 15.57
N PRO A 213 20.48 13.50 14.43
CA PRO A 213 20.15 14.92 14.39
C PRO A 213 18.70 15.16 14.80
N MET A 214 18.43 16.28 15.47
CA MET A 214 17.05 16.69 15.72
C MET A 214 16.42 17.23 14.43
N HIS A 215 15.13 16.97 14.27
CA HIS A 215 14.33 17.57 13.21
C HIS A 215 13.33 18.55 13.80
N VAL A 216 13.09 19.64 13.08
CA VAL A 216 12.02 20.58 13.42
C VAL A 216 10.69 19.93 13.08
N ASP A 217 9.79 19.88 14.05
CA ASP A 217 8.42 19.48 13.81
C ASP A 217 7.68 20.59 13.08
N LEU A 218 7.37 20.36 11.80
CA LEU A 218 6.68 21.32 10.94
C LEU A 218 5.15 21.14 10.96
N ARG A 219 4.63 20.27 11.83
CA ARG A 219 3.19 20.15 12.07
C ARG A 219 2.73 21.32 12.94
N THR A 220 1.82 22.13 12.43
CA THR A 220 1.36 23.37 13.10
C THR A 220 0.14 23.18 13.98
N ASP A 221 -0.68 22.17 13.70
CA ASP A 221 -2.04 21.99 14.22
C ASP A 221 -2.26 20.57 14.76
N ALA A 222 -1.19 19.87 15.18
CA ALA A 222 -1.26 18.44 15.54
C ALA A 222 -2.31 18.12 16.62
N ALA A 223 -2.44 18.96 17.65
CA ALA A 223 -3.44 18.78 18.70
C ALA A 223 -4.87 19.00 18.18
N ASP A 224 -5.08 19.97 17.29
CA ASP A 224 -6.39 20.24 16.69
C ASP A 224 -6.80 19.10 15.74
N VAL A 225 -5.88 18.66 14.87
CA VAL A 225 -6.10 17.51 13.98
C VAL A 225 -6.43 16.26 14.78
N GLN A 226 -5.70 15.98 15.86
CA GLN A 226 -5.96 14.83 16.72
C GLN A 226 -7.36 14.91 17.35
N LYS A 227 -7.73 16.07 17.90
CA LYS A 227 -9.08 16.30 18.45
C LYS A 227 -10.15 16.06 17.38
N ARG A 228 -9.95 16.56 16.17
CA ARG A 228 -10.89 16.38 15.05
C ARG A 228 -10.98 14.92 14.61
N ILE A 229 -9.88 14.15 14.67
CA ILE A 229 -9.90 12.69 14.44
C ILE A 229 -10.78 12.01 15.48
N GLU A 230 -10.61 12.33 16.76
CA GLU A 230 -11.38 11.74 17.84
C GLU A 230 -12.88 12.07 17.74
N GLU A 231 -13.22 13.31 17.38
CA GLU A 231 -14.60 13.74 17.13
C GLU A 231 -15.19 13.07 15.88
N ALA A 232 -14.43 13.03 14.78
CA ALA A 232 -14.87 12.50 13.50
C ALA A 232 -14.98 10.97 13.49
N GLN A 233 -14.19 10.25 14.29
CA GLN A 233 -14.31 8.80 14.49
C GLN A 233 -15.70 8.39 14.94
N GLN A 234 -16.37 9.21 15.75
CA GLN A 234 -17.75 8.95 16.18
C GLN A 234 -18.76 9.14 15.04
N LEU A 235 -18.43 9.99 14.06
CA LEU A 235 -19.33 10.42 12.98
C LEU A 235 -19.02 9.78 11.62
N HIS A 236 -17.98 8.95 11.52
CA HIS A 236 -17.47 8.40 10.26
C HIS A 236 -17.15 9.47 9.20
N LEU A 237 -16.73 10.65 9.64
CA LEU A 237 -16.36 11.76 8.77
C LEU A 237 -14.86 11.79 8.49
N GLY A 238 -14.48 12.29 7.32
CA GLY A 238 -13.07 12.58 7.03
C GLY A 238 -12.58 13.80 7.81
N VAL A 239 -11.30 13.80 8.19
CA VAL A 239 -10.64 14.96 8.78
C VAL A 239 -9.82 15.65 7.70
N ASP A 240 -10.00 16.95 7.58
CA ASP A 240 -9.19 17.80 6.69
C ASP A 240 -8.05 18.43 7.50
N CYS A 241 -6.86 18.56 6.95
CA CYS A 241 -5.75 19.29 7.58
C CYS A 241 -5.34 20.42 6.66
N ASP A 242 -4.64 21.43 7.20
CA ASP A 242 -4.17 22.51 6.35
C ASP A 242 -3.31 21.95 5.20
N THR A 243 -3.61 22.38 3.98
CA THR A 243 -2.96 21.83 2.79
C THR A 243 -1.45 22.08 2.79
N GLU A 244 -0.98 23.18 3.39
CA GLU A 244 0.44 23.50 3.45
C GLU A 244 1.18 22.56 4.40
N THR A 245 0.58 22.20 5.55
CA THR A 245 1.24 21.34 6.55
C THR A 245 0.93 19.84 6.41
N SER A 246 -0.11 19.48 5.66
CA SER A 246 -0.60 18.10 5.48
C SER A 246 0.47 17.07 5.15
N HIS A 247 1.49 17.46 4.37
CA HIS A 247 2.58 16.57 4.00
C HIS A 247 3.44 16.19 5.21
N HIS A 248 3.73 17.12 6.13
CA HIS A 248 4.56 16.87 7.30
C HIS A 248 3.97 15.84 8.27
N TYR A 249 2.65 15.58 8.21
CA TYR A 249 2.00 14.55 9.03
C TYR A 249 2.38 13.11 8.65
N ARG A 250 3.06 12.90 7.52
CA ARG A 250 3.49 11.58 7.05
C ARG A 250 4.75 11.08 7.76
N TRP A 251 5.50 11.97 8.41
CA TRP A 251 6.78 11.67 9.04
C TRP A 251 6.77 12.13 10.50
N SER A 252 7.56 11.45 11.32
CA SER A 252 7.78 11.83 12.71
C SER A 252 9.11 12.54 12.84
N ALA A 253 9.10 13.77 13.35
CA ALA A 253 10.32 14.51 13.69
C ALA A 253 11.03 13.98 14.96
N ASN A 254 10.37 13.07 15.70
CA ASN A 254 10.83 12.59 17.01
C ASN A 254 11.38 11.16 16.96
N TYR A 255 10.79 10.30 16.12
CA TYR A 255 11.04 8.86 16.13
C TYR A 255 11.13 8.27 14.72
N GLN A 256 11.97 7.27 14.54
CA GLN A 256 12.03 6.47 13.33
C GLN A 256 12.04 4.96 13.66
N ALA A 257 11.24 4.19 12.92
CA ALA A 257 11.26 2.74 12.97
C ALA A 257 12.62 2.22 12.48
N LEU A 258 13.19 1.23 13.16
CA LEU A 258 14.46 0.64 12.76
C LEU A 258 14.24 -0.67 12.00
N PRO A 259 14.44 -0.70 10.67
CA PRO A 259 14.41 -1.93 9.90
C PRO A 259 15.66 -2.77 10.19
N CYS A 260 15.69 -4.00 9.68
CA CYS A 260 16.92 -4.75 9.48
C CYS A 260 17.35 -4.69 8.02
N GLU A 261 18.66 -4.81 7.79
CA GLU A 261 19.25 -4.90 6.47
C GLU A 261 19.20 -6.34 5.96
N ALA A 262 18.85 -6.49 4.68
CA ALA A 262 18.85 -7.78 3.98
C ALA A 262 19.54 -7.64 2.63
N GLU A 263 20.25 -8.68 2.23
CA GLU A 263 20.93 -8.76 0.93
C GLU A 263 20.48 -10.00 0.15
N PHE A 264 20.51 -9.92 -1.17
CA PHE A 264 20.27 -11.08 -2.03
C PHE A 264 21.54 -11.94 -2.11
N VAL A 265 21.42 -13.24 -1.87
CA VAL A 265 22.56 -14.17 -1.75
C VAL A 265 22.60 -15.28 -2.80
N GLY A 266 21.73 -15.22 -3.81
CA GLY A 266 21.69 -16.19 -4.91
C GLY A 266 22.09 -15.60 -6.27
N ASP A 267 22.02 -16.45 -7.30
CA ASP A 267 22.26 -16.04 -8.69
C ASP A 267 21.26 -14.97 -9.15
N LYS A 268 21.57 -14.29 -10.25
CA LYS A 268 20.68 -13.27 -10.84
C LYS A 268 19.27 -13.84 -11.08
N GLY A 269 18.29 -13.24 -10.43
CA GLY A 269 16.88 -13.68 -10.50
C GLY A 269 16.44 -14.56 -9.31
N SER A 270 17.38 -14.94 -8.42
CA SER A 270 17.05 -15.58 -7.14
C SER A 270 16.38 -14.58 -6.19
N THR A 271 15.41 -15.06 -5.43
CA THR A 271 14.77 -14.31 -4.35
C THR A 271 15.35 -14.65 -2.98
N GLN A 272 16.40 -15.48 -2.91
CA GLN A 272 17.04 -15.83 -1.66
C GLN A 272 17.69 -14.60 -1.01
N VAL A 273 17.30 -14.31 0.22
CA VAL A 273 17.85 -13.23 1.02
C VAL A 273 18.59 -13.73 2.26
N ARG A 274 19.53 -12.93 2.72
CA ARG A 274 20.20 -13.07 4.02
C ARG A 274 20.04 -11.77 4.80
N ILE A 275 19.69 -11.89 6.07
CA ILE A 275 19.65 -10.76 7.00
C ILE A 275 21.09 -10.49 7.45
N THR A 276 21.52 -9.24 7.29
CA THR A 276 22.91 -8.82 7.55
C THR A 276 23.05 -7.90 8.74
N SER A 277 21.93 -7.47 9.32
CA SER A 277 21.94 -6.66 10.54
C SER A 277 20.95 -7.17 11.58
N TYR A 278 21.16 -6.73 12.81
CA TYR A 278 20.23 -6.93 13.91
C TYR A 278 18.78 -6.58 13.51
N ILE A 279 17.84 -7.49 13.81
CA ILE A 279 16.39 -7.26 13.77
C ILE A 279 15.97 -6.63 15.09
N ASN A 280 15.25 -5.50 15.02
CA ASN A 280 14.79 -4.80 16.22
C ASN A 280 14.02 -5.76 17.16
N ASN A 281 14.40 -5.75 18.44
CA ASN A 281 13.89 -6.64 19.50
C ASN A 281 14.27 -8.14 19.39
N LEU A 282 15.07 -8.57 18.42
CA LEU A 282 15.42 -10.00 18.27
C LEU A 282 16.94 -10.23 18.27
N HIS A 283 17.47 -10.79 19.36
CA HIS A 283 18.91 -11.05 19.49
C HIS A 283 19.42 -12.10 18.47
N PRO A 284 20.59 -11.91 17.83
CA PRO A 284 21.13 -12.83 16.79
C PRO A 284 21.49 -14.24 17.28
N THR A 285 21.46 -14.48 18.59
CA THR A 285 21.59 -15.84 19.16
C THR A 285 20.40 -16.74 18.79
N HIS A 286 19.28 -16.16 18.36
CA HIS A 286 18.12 -16.88 17.84
C HIS A 286 18.28 -17.18 16.34
N ARG A 287 19.39 -17.85 15.99
CA ARG A 287 19.81 -18.11 14.59
C ARG A 287 18.75 -18.80 13.76
N ASP A 288 18.04 -19.78 14.35
CA ASP A 288 16.99 -20.51 13.63
C ASP A 288 15.82 -19.59 13.27
N LEU A 289 15.47 -18.63 14.13
CA LEU A 289 14.41 -17.66 13.82
C LEU A 289 14.85 -16.68 12.72
N TYR A 290 16.11 -16.22 12.74
CA TYR A 290 16.65 -15.40 11.65
C TYR A 290 16.56 -16.14 10.31
N ARG A 291 17.00 -17.41 10.24
CA ARG A 291 16.91 -18.24 9.02
C ARG A 291 15.47 -18.47 8.56
N ALA A 292 14.55 -18.68 9.49
CA ALA A 292 13.15 -18.85 9.17
C ALA A 292 12.54 -17.55 8.60
N ILE A 293 12.94 -16.37 9.14
CA ILE A 293 12.53 -15.06 8.60
C ILE A 293 13.16 -14.81 7.22
N GLU A 294 14.43 -15.13 7.00
CA GLU A 294 15.09 -15.05 5.68
C GLU A 294 14.33 -15.88 4.64
N THR A 295 13.95 -17.10 5.01
CA THR A 295 13.13 -17.97 4.15
C THR A 295 11.76 -17.36 3.89
N LEU A 296 11.08 -16.85 4.92
CA LEU A 296 9.78 -16.19 4.77
C LEU A 296 9.86 -14.98 3.82
N VAL A 297 10.87 -14.12 3.97
CA VAL A 297 11.08 -12.95 3.10
C VAL A 297 11.38 -13.40 1.67
N SER A 298 12.26 -14.38 1.49
CA SER A 298 12.59 -14.92 0.15
C SER A 298 11.36 -15.40 -0.62
N GLN A 299 10.39 -15.94 0.11
CA GLN A 299 9.13 -16.50 -0.42
C GLN A 299 8.05 -15.43 -0.61
N ALA A 300 8.10 -14.32 0.14
CA ALA A 300 7.21 -13.19 -0.03
C ALA A 300 7.56 -12.33 -1.26
N ILE A 301 8.83 -12.34 -1.69
CA ILE A 301 9.29 -11.49 -2.80
C ILE A 301 8.55 -11.74 -4.13
N PRO A 302 8.30 -12.99 -4.58
CA PRO A 302 7.47 -13.22 -5.77
C PRO A 302 6.06 -12.61 -5.64
N LEU A 303 5.43 -12.76 -4.47
CA LEU A 303 4.12 -12.17 -4.20
C LEU A 303 4.19 -10.64 -4.21
N TRP A 304 5.26 -10.04 -3.69
CA TRP A 304 5.48 -8.61 -3.81
C TRP A 304 5.67 -8.17 -5.26
N ASN A 305 6.37 -8.93 -6.09
CA ASN A 305 6.57 -8.59 -7.50
C ASN A 305 5.24 -8.59 -8.29
N ASP A 306 4.28 -9.43 -7.90
CA ASP A 306 2.96 -9.50 -8.53
C ASP A 306 2.03 -8.35 -8.10
N CYS A 307 2.27 -7.78 -6.92
CA CYS A 307 1.42 -6.80 -6.28
C CYS A 307 1.98 -5.35 -6.32
N LEU A 308 3.30 -5.18 -6.26
CA LEU A 308 3.97 -3.87 -6.28
C LEU A 308 4.09 -3.34 -7.70
N VAL A 309 3.73 -2.06 -7.87
CA VAL A 309 3.80 -1.38 -9.17
C VAL A 309 4.85 -0.30 -9.10
N GLN A 310 5.78 -0.27 -10.06
CA GLN A 310 6.71 0.83 -10.19
C GLN A 310 5.93 2.11 -10.52
N GLY A 311 6.19 3.20 -9.78
CA GLY A 311 5.57 4.48 -10.09
C GLY A 311 6.00 4.96 -11.48
N GLN A 312 5.23 5.87 -12.07
CA GLN A 312 5.58 6.45 -13.37
C GLN A 312 5.62 7.97 -13.29
N ARG A 313 6.34 8.57 -14.24
CA ARG A 313 6.35 10.03 -14.40
C ARG A 313 4.93 10.53 -14.62
N GLY A 314 4.57 11.62 -13.93
CA GLY A 314 3.23 12.21 -14.02
C GLY A 314 2.17 11.54 -13.13
N TRP A 315 2.49 10.50 -12.35
CA TRP A 315 1.53 9.95 -11.38
C TRP A 315 1.27 10.89 -10.19
N ARG A 316 2.16 11.87 -9.96
CA ARG A 316 1.91 13.01 -9.04
C ARG A 316 1.06 14.12 -9.66
N ASP A 317 0.80 14.07 -10.97
CA ASP A 317 -0.07 15.06 -11.60
C ASP A 317 -1.51 14.78 -11.19
N ILE A 318 -2.06 15.66 -10.35
CA ILE A 318 -3.45 15.51 -9.91
C ILE A 318 -4.46 15.65 -11.07
N LEU A 319 -4.04 16.23 -12.21
CA LEU A 319 -4.83 16.30 -13.44
C LEU A 319 -4.83 15.00 -14.23
N ASN A 320 -3.93 14.07 -13.91
CA ASN A 320 -3.99 12.72 -14.43
C ASN A 320 -5.27 12.07 -13.89
N GLN A 321 -6.24 11.82 -14.77
CA GLN A 321 -7.52 11.18 -14.43
C GLN A 321 -7.52 9.68 -14.74
N GLY A 322 -6.38 9.14 -15.17
CA GLY A 322 -6.23 7.73 -15.47
C GLY A 322 -6.20 6.85 -14.22
N GLN A 323 -6.34 5.55 -14.45
CA GLN A 323 -6.07 4.51 -13.47
C GLN A 323 -4.58 4.49 -13.11
N LEU A 324 -4.25 4.64 -11.82
CA LEU A 324 -2.88 4.62 -11.30
C LEU A 324 -2.73 3.44 -10.33
N GLY A 325 -2.27 2.30 -10.84
CA GLY A 325 -2.20 1.05 -10.09
C GLY A 325 -1.97 -0.14 -11.03
N PRO A 326 -2.13 -1.39 -10.56
CA PRO A 326 -2.04 -2.57 -11.41
C PRO A 326 -3.07 -2.50 -12.54
N VAL A 327 -2.61 -2.78 -13.76
CA VAL A 327 -3.43 -2.89 -14.98
C VAL A 327 -2.99 -4.12 -15.78
N PRO A 328 -3.87 -4.76 -16.57
CA PRO A 328 -5.27 -4.42 -16.78
C PRO A 328 -6.16 -4.71 -15.56
N LEU A 329 -7.21 -3.91 -15.38
CA LEU A 329 -8.26 -4.21 -14.39
C LEU A 329 -8.99 -5.48 -14.83
N ARG A 330 -9.13 -6.46 -13.92
CA ARG A 330 -9.79 -7.72 -14.24
C ARG A 330 -11.32 -7.62 -14.13
N ILE A 331 -11.83 -6.67 -13.35
CA ILE A 331 -13.28 -6.45 -13.19
C ILE A 331 -13.61 -5.01 -13.57
N ILE A 332 -14.49 -4.87 -14.56
CA ILE A 332 -15.03 -3.58 -15.00
C ILE A 332 -16.52 -3.78 -15.27
N THR A 333 -17.38 -3.17 -14.46
CA THR A 333 -18.85 -3.25 -14.56
C THR A 333 -19.48 -1.96 -15.10
N TYR A 334 -18.64 -0.97 -15.39
CA TYR A 334 -19.01 0.33 -15.98
C TYR A 334 -18.39 0.47 -17.37
N GLY A 335 -18.67 1.57 -18.06
CA GLY A 335 -18.14 1.82 -19.41
C GLY A 335 -18.87 1.10 -20.54
N ALA A 336 -19.94 0.36 -20.22
CA ALA A 336 -21.02 0.16 -21.19
C ALA A 336 -21.62 1.54 -21.49
N GLU A 337 -21.49 2.01 -22.73
CA GLU A 337 -22.15 3.21 -23.18
C GLU A 337 -23.66 2.98 -23.13
N TRP A 338 -24.29 3.52 -22.08
CA TRP A 338 -25.71 3.80 -22.08
C TRP A 338 -25.84 5.29 -22.35
N GLU A 339 -26.56 5.66 -23.41
CA GLU A 339 -27.02 7.04 -23.62
C GLU A 339 -27.99 7.41 -22.49
N ASN A 340 -27.45 7.75 -21.32
CA ASN A 340 -28.21 8.42 -20.29
C ASN A 340 -28.32 9.89 -20.72
N GLU A 341 -29.43 10.24 -21.37
CA GLU A 341 -29.84 11.62 -21.55
C GLU A 341 -30.03 12.25 -20.16
N LEU A 342 -29.01 12.97 -19.70
CA LEU A 342 -29.12 13.75 -18.47
C LEU A 342 -30.15 14.86 -18.70
N PRO A 343 -31.19 14.97 -17.86
CA PRO A 343 -32.12 16.08 -17.95
C PRO A 343 -31.36 17.41 -17.82
N GLU A 344 -31.69 18.41 -18.64
CA GLU A 344 -31.03 19.73 -18.67
C GLU A 344 -30.88 20.37 -17.29
N TRP A 345 -31.86 20.17 -16.40
CA TRP A 345 -31.85 20.73 -15.04
C TRP A 345 -30.69 20.19 -14.18
N LEU A 346 -30.17 18.99 -14.45
CA LEU A 346 -29.04 18.43 -13.71
C LEU A 346 -27.72 19.14 -14.04
N LEU A 347 -27.62 19.78 -15.21
CA LEU A 347 -26.47 20.61 -15.60
C LEU A 347 -26.37 21.88 -14.73
N ALA A 348 -27.50 22.39 -14.23
CA ALA A 348 -27.54 23.57 -13.35
C ALA A 348 -26.82 23.34 -12.01
N PHE A 349 -26.69 22.08 -11.56
CA PHE A 349 -26.02 21.71 -10.32
C PHE A 349 -24.52 21.39 -10.50
N ARG A 350 -23.98 21.43 -11.74
CA ARG A 350 -22.52 21.36 -11.97
C ARG A 350 -21.87 22.70 -11.67
N VAL A 351 -21.91 23.12 -10.40
CA VAL A 351 -21.15 24.30 -9.94
C VAL A 351 -19.69 23.89 -9.78
N PRO A 352 -18.75 24.40 -10.61
CA PRO A 352 -17.36 24.02 -10.48
C PRO A 352 -16.80 24.57 -9.18
N HIS A 353 -16.23 23.69 -8.35
CA HIS A 353 -15.57 24.05 -7.08
C HIS A 353 -14.60 25.23 -7.29
N LYS A 354 -14.46 26.13 -6.31
CA LYS A 354 -13.63 27.35 -6.43
C LYS A 354 -12.20 27.04 -6.91
N VAL A 355 -11.64 25.92 -6.47
CA VAL A 355 -10.32 25.41 -6.90
C VAL A 355 -10.29 25.07 -8.39
N LYS A 356 -11.33 24.42 -8.93
CA LYS A 356 -11.44 24.13 -10.38
C LYS A 356 -11.51 25.41 -11.22
N LYS A 357 -12.26 26.43 -10.76
CA LYS A 357 -12.36 27.73 -11.46
C LYS A 357 -11.03 28.47 -11.47
N ARG A 358 -10.31 28.52 -10.33
CA ARG A 358 -8.98 29.12 -10.23
C ARG A 358 -8.02 28.43 -11.19
N ARG A 359 -8.00 27.10 -11.16
CA ARG A 359 -7.10 26.27 -11.96
C ARG A 359 -7.36 26.32 -13.47
N TYR A 360 -8.62 26.47 -13.88
CA TYR A 360 -8.95 26.75 -15.29
C TYR A 360 -8.33 28.05 -15.77
N ARG A 361 -8.31 29.10 -14.93
CA ARG A 361 -7.68 30.39 -15.29
C ARG A 361 -6.17 30.24 -15.41
N GLU A 362 -5.54 29.57 -14.47
CA GLU A 362 -4.08 29.28 -14.50
C GLU A 362 -3.69 28.49 -15.75
N LEU A 363 -4.43 27.43 -16.10
CA LEU A 363 -4.19 26.65 -17.31
C LEU A 363 -4.40 27.46 -18.59
N ARG A 364 -5.40 28.35 -18.59
CA ARG A 364 -5.67 29.25 -19.72
C ARG A 364 -4.55 30.28 -19.89
N GLU A 365 -3.97 30.78 -18.81
CA GLU A 365 -2.81 31.67 -18.83
C GLU A 365 -1.55 30.96 -19.35
N VAL A 366 -1.32 29.71 -18.93
CA VAL A 366 -0.21 28.88 -19.47
C VAL A 366 -0.39 28.62 -20.96
N LEU A 367 -1.61 28.29 -21.42
CA LEU A 367 -1.93 28.11 -22.84
C LEU A 367 -1.71 29.38 -23.67
N LEU A 368 -2.03 30.54 -23.12
CA LEU A 368 -1.86 31.83 -23.79
C LEU A 368 -0.40 32.33 -23.75
N SER A 369 0.40 31.90 -22.78
CA SER A 369 1.82 32.27 -22.66
C SER A 369 2.76 31.29 -23.37
N SER A 370 2.29 30.09 -23.70
CA SER A 370 3.04 29.08 -24.47
C SER A 370 2.78 29.19 -25.97
N GLU A 371 3.05 30.37 -26.55
CA GLU A 371 3.21 30.48 -28.00
C GLU A 371 4.53 29.82 -28.41
N GLY A 372 4.45 28.50 -28.69
CA GLY A 372 5.44 27.79 -29.49
C GLY A 372 6.31 26.77 -28.76
N ALA A 373 5.73 25.67 -28.27
CA ALA A 373 6.42 24.37 -28.20
C ALA A 373 5.45 23.19 -27.96
N ILE A 374 5.06 22.55 -29.06
CA ILE A 374 4.84 21.10 -29.29
C ILE A 374 4.30 20.22 -28.11
N SER A 375 3.14 19.62 -28.39
CA SER A 375 2.48 18.43 -27.79
C SER A 375 1.18 18.72 -27.03
N LEU A 376 0.18 19.22 -27.75
CA LEU A 376 -1.09 19.71 -27.21
C LEU A 376 -2.31 18.83 -27.54
N VAL A 377 -2.10 17.54 -27.84
CA VAL A 377 -3.22 16.61 -28.08
C VAL A 377 -3.92 16.27 -26.76
N ALA A 378 -3.18 16.05 -25.67
CA ALA A 378 -3.78 15.82 -24.34
C ALA A 378 -4.45 17.08 -23.75
N TYR A 379 -3.91 18.26 -24.05
CA TYR A 379 -4.39 19.55 -23.54
C TYR A 379 -5.64 20.08 -24.27
N ARG A 380 -5.77 19.85 -25.59
CA ARG A 380 -6.97 20.26 -26.34
C ARG A 380 -8.23 19.51 -25.87
N THR A 381 -8.11 18.23 -25.53
CA THR A 381 -9.22 17.42 -25.01
C THR A 381 -9.69 17.92 -23.64
N GLN A 382 -8.78 18.40 -22.79
CA GLN A 382 -9.10 18.98 -21.48
C GLN A 382 -9.79 20.36 -21.56
N VAL A 383 -9.37 21.23 -22.48
CA VAL A 383 -10.04 22.54 -22.67
C VAL A 383 -11.45 22.34 -23.24
N ALA A 384 -11.64 21.41 -24.18
CA ALA A 384 -12.96 21.08 -24.73
C ALA A 384 -13.93 20.55 -23.67
N ALA A 385 -13.46 19.69 -22.74
CA ALA A 385 -14.28 19.16 -21.65
C ALA A 385 -14.70 20.23 -20.62
N ILE A 386 -13.94 21.34 -20.50
CA ILE A 386 -14.26 22.45 -19.59
C ILE A 386 -15.04 23.57 -20.31
N ALA A 387 -14.86 23.74 -21.62
CA ALA A 387 -15.50 24.76 -22.44
C ALA A 387 -16.98 24.48 -22.79
N ALA A 388 -17.51 23.28 -22.50
CA ALA A 388 -18.93 22.96 -22.63
C ALA A 388 -19.85 23.66 -21.60
N LEU A 389 -19.39 24.74 -20.96
CA LEU A 389 -20.13 25.56 -20.01
C LEU A 389 -20.57 26.86 -20.71
N PRO A 390 -21.88 27.20 -20.75
CA PRO A 390 -22.32 28.45 -21.33
C PRO A 390 -21.81 29.64 -20.48
N PRO A 391 -21.50 30.79 -21.10
CA PRO A 391 -21.10 31.98 -20.37
C PRO A 391 -22.27 32.48 -19.52
N SER A 392 -21.96 32.97 -18.32
CA SER A 392 -22.91 33.50 -17.34
C SER A 392 -23.86 34.53 -17.97
N GLY A 393 -25.13 34.14 -18.14
CA GLY A 393 -26.22 35.04 -18.47
C GLY A 393 -26.80 35.65 -17.20
N THR A 394 -26.73 36.97 -17.10
CA THR A 394 -27.61 37.80 -16.27
C THR A 394 -29.05 37.61 -16.70
N GLY A 395 -29.95 37.24 -15.78
CA GLY A 395 -31.38 37.06 -16.08
C GLY A 395 -32.21 36.98 -14.80
N ASP A 396 -33.16 37.91 -14.71
CA ASP A 396 -33.95 38.31 -13.56
C ASP A 396 -34.71 37.23 -12.77
N LEU A 397 -34.88 37.52 -11.49
CA LEU A 397 -35.86 36.92 -10.58
C LEU A 397 -37.28 36.99 -11.16
N VAL A 398 -37.93 35.84 -11.30
CA VAL A 398 -39.39 35.75 -11.38
C VAL A 398 -39.87 34.73 -10.34
N PHE A 399 -40.53 35.23 -9.31
CA PHE A 399 -41.36 34.44 -8.41
C PHE A 399 -42.67 34.10 -9.12
N LEU A 400 -43.08 32.84 -9.13
CA LEU A 400 -44.50 32.44 -9.19
C LEU A 400 -44.75 31.22 -8.30
N GLN A 401 -45.96 31.22 -7.75
CA GLN A 401 -46.49 30.52 -6.57
C GLN A 401 -46.38 29.00 -6.55
#